data_AF-A0A1Q6W7N0-F1
#
_entry.id   AF-A0A1Q6W7N0-F1
#
_cell.length_a   1.000
_cell.length_b   1.000
_cell.length_c   1.000
_cell.angle_alpha   90.00
_cell.angle_beta   90.00
_cell.angle_gamma   90.00
#
_symmetry.space_group_name_H-M   'P 1'
#
loop_
_entity.id
_entity.type
_entity.pdbx_description
1 polymer ?
#
loop_
_entity_poly.entity_id
_entity_poly.type
_entity_poly.pdbx_seq_one_letter_code
_entity_poly.pdbx_strand_id
1 'polypeptide(L)'
;MVVGFVVFTGFMFWLTGRSIVSKAVPVSVVFKNVSGLKEGDPVRVSGVKKGRVGRVRLQRVGHVTVTLQLDPEVRPHKDARATVASADFLGAKYVDYDPGLSDTILAANESIQGLTEEQFADVAQGAAKSAQELIANVNKGLNPGQLASDIHATLIATQRGMEALTKATNGPV
;
A
#
# COMPACT_ATOMS: atom_id res chain seq x y z
N MET A 1 -14.72 -7.48 -57.54
CA MET A 1 -14.13 -8.07 -56.31
C MET A 1 -13.12 -7.14 -55.64
N VAL A 2 -12.17 -6.54 -56.39
CA VAL A 2 -11.12 -5.66 -55.82
C VAL A 2 -11.67 -4.41 -55.12
N VAL A 3 -12.64 -3.71 -55.73
CA VAL A 3 -13.23 -2.49 -55.15
C VAL A 3 -13.92 -2.77 -53.82
N GLY A 4 -14.65 -3.88 -53.71
CA GLY A 4 -15.29 -4.30 -52.46
C GLY A 4 -14.28 -4.61 -51.36
N PHE A 5 -13.13 -5.20 -51.71
CA PHE A 5 -12.06 -5.49 -50.77
C PHE A 5 -11.39 -4.22 -50.24
N VAL A 6 -11.18 -3.22 -51.10
CA VAL A 6 -10.62 -1.92 -50.70
C VAL A 6 -11.58 -1.15 -49.77
N VAL A 7 -12.87 -1.14 -50.08
CA VAL A 7 -13.88 -0.50 -49.21
C VAL A 7 -14.03 -1.25 -47.89
N PHE A 8 -14.03 -2.59 -47.92
CA PHE A 8 -14.14 -3.41 -46.71
C PHE A 8 -12.93 -3.25 -45.81
N THR A 9 -11.72 -3.28 -46.35
CA THR A 9 -10.47 -3.06 -45.59
C THR A 9 -10.40 -1.64 -45.04
N GLY A 10 -10.79 -0.62 -45.81
CA GLY A 10 -10.87 0.77 -45.34
C GLY A 10 -11.91 0.97 -44.23
N PHE A 11 -13.11 0.40 -44.38
CA PHE A 11 -14.17 0.46 -43.39
C PHE A 11 -13.83 -0.32 -42.12
N MET A 12 -13.18 -1.49 -42.25
CA MET A 12 -12.69 -2.28 -41.14
C MET A 12 -11.56 -1.54 -40.39
N PHE A 13 -10.71 -0.80 -41.09
CA PHE A 13 -9.71 0.06 -40.45
C PHE A 13 -10.34 1.26 -39.71
N TRP A 14 -11.42 1.83 -40.26
CA TRP A 14 -12.19 2.91 -39.62
C TRP A 14 -12.95 2.41 -38.37
N LEU A 15 -13.57 1.23 -38.42
CA LEU A 15 -14.21 0.56 -37.28
C LEU A 15 -13.23 0.09 -36.22
N THR A 16 -12.01 -0.30 -36.62
CA THR A 16 -10.98 -0.74 -35.66
C THR A 16 -10.50 0.43 -34.80
N GLY A 17 -10.90 1.68 -35.12
CA GLY A 17 -10.69 2.83 -34.24
C GLY A 17 -9.23 2.89 -33.80
N ARG A 18 -8.31 2.65 -34.76
CA ARG A 18 -6.89 2.46 -34.47
C ARG A 18 -6.39 3.77 -33.89
N SER A 19 -6.40 3.81 -32.57
CA SER A 19 -6.01 4.94 -31.76
C SER A 19 -4.61 5.27 -32.22
N ILE A 20 -4.47 6.47 -32.76
CA ILE A 20 -3.20 7.13 -33.04
C ILE A 20 -2.26 6.75 -31.90
N VAL A 21 -1.09 6.21 -32.25
CA VAL A 21 -0.01 5.82 -31.34
C VAL A 21 0.16 6.90 -30.27
N SER A 22 -0.57 6.79 -29.16
CA SER A 22 -0.31 7.59 -27.98
C SER A 22 0.98 7.01 -27.44
N LYS A 23 1.94 7.89 -27.15
CA LYS A 23 3.22 7.48 -26.57
C LYS A 23 2.94 6.96 -25.16
N ALA A 24 2.57 5.69 -25.05
CA ALA A 24 2.32 5.07 -23.76
C ALA A 24 3.61 5.14 -22.91
N VAL A 25 3.47 5.55 -21.66
CA VAL A 25 4.56 5.60 -20.70
C VAL A 25 4.70 4.20 -20.08
N PRO A 26 5.83 3.51 -20.29
CA PRO A 26 6.06 2.24 -19.62
C PRO A 26 6.37 2.49 -18.15
N VAL A 27 5.65 1.82 -17.26
CA VAL A 27 5.87 1.88 -15.81
C VAL A 27 6.11 0.48 -15.28
N SER A 28 7.22 0.28 -14.57
CA SER A 28 7.56 -1.01 -13.98
C SER A 28 6.94 -1.13 -12.59
N VAL A 29 6.23 -2.23 -12.35
CA VAL A 29 5.61 -2.52 -11.06
C VAL A 29 6.04 -3.91 -10.62
N VAL A 30 6.40 -4.04 -9.35
CA VAL A 30 6.85 -5.31 -8.77
C VAL A 30 5.77 -5.82 -7.82
N PHE A 31 5.30 -7.04 -8.08
CA PHE A 31 4.35 -7.76 -7.26
C PHE A 31 4.97 -9.03 -6.68
N LYS A 32 4.44 -9.50 -5.54
CA LYS A 32 4.79 -10.83 -5.00
C LYS A 32 4.13 -11.95 -5.79
N ASN A 33 2.88 -11.73 -6.18
CA ASN A 33 2.04 -12.58 -7.01
C ASN A 33 1.11 -11.66 -7.82
N VAL A 34 0.64 -12.10 -8.98
CA VAL A 34 -0.29 -11.35 -9.83
C VAL A 34 -1.60 -12.11 -10.08
N SER A 35 -1.81 -13.25 -9.42
CA SER A 35 -3.08 -13.98 -9.31
C SER A 35 -3.91 -14.08 -10.60
N GLY A 36 -3.24 -14.36 -11.73
CA GLY A 36 -3.87 -14.57 -13.04
C GLY A 36 -3.95 -13.33 -13.95
N LEU A 37 -3.29 -12.23 -13.61
CA LEU A 37 -3.12 -11.06 -14.48
C LEU A 37 -2.41 -11.44 -15.79
N LYS A 38 -2.89 -10.91 -16.91
CA LYS A 38 -2.40 -11.21 -18.26
C LYS A 38 -2.03 -9.93 -19.01
N GLU A 39 -1.19 -10.10 -20.03
CA GLU A 39 -0.89 -9.03 -20.98
C GLU A 39 -2.19 -8.59 -21.69
N GLY A 40 -2.40 -7.28 -21.79
CA GLY A 40 -3.61 -6.69 -22.36
C GLY A 40 -4.72 -6.38 -21.36
N ASP A 41 -4.66 -6.89 -20.12
CA ASP A 41 -5.63 -6.55 -19.08
C ASP A 41 -5.68 -5.03 -18.86
N PRO A 42 -6.85 -4.45 -18.56
CA PRO A 42 -6.97 -2.99 -18.46
C PRO A 42 -6.26 -2.46 -17.22
N VAL A 43 -5.65 -1.27 -17.37
CA VAL A 43 -5.20 -0.47 -16.23
C VAL A 43 -6.17 0.69 -16.06
N ARG A 44 -6.71 0.83 -14.86
CA ARG A 44 -7.71 1.85 -14.53
C ARG A 44 -7.16 2.84 -13.53
N VAL A 45 -7.60 4.08 -13.63
CA VAL A 45 -7.36 5.15 -12.66
C VAL A 45 -8.72 5.69 -12.28
N SER A 46 -9.08 5.61 -11.00
CA SER A 46 -10.39 6.04 -10.50
C SER A 46 -11.56 5.42 -11.30
N GLY A 47 -11.43 4.14 -11.66
CA GLY A 47 -12.42 3.40 -12.46
C GLY A 47 -12.37 3.61 -13.98
N VAL A 48 -11.60 4.57 -14.48
CA VAL A 48 -11.49 4.88 -15.92
C VAL A 48 -10.28 4.20 -16.53
N LYS A 49 -10.45 3.55 -17.69
CA LYS A 49 -9.33 2.92 -18.42
C LYS A 49 -8.34 3.99 -18.90
N LYS A 50 -7.12 3.94 -18.37
CA LYS A 50 -6.01 4.86 -18.72
C LYS A 50 -4.73 4.12 -19.14
N GLY A 51 -4.83 2.81 -19.36
CA GLY A 51 -3.72 2.03 -19.84
C GLY A 51 -4.07 0.56 -20.05
N ARG A 52 -3.02 -0.24 -20.22
CA ARG A 52 -3.08 -1.69 -20.33
C ARG A 52 -1.85 -2.33 -19.71
N VAL A 53 -1.99 -3.56 -19.25
CA VAL A 53 -0.87 -4.39 -18.86
C VAL A 53 -0.07 -4.72 -20.11
N GLY A 54 1.20 -4.38 -20.09
CA GLY A 54 2.18 -4.79 -21.09
C GLY A 54 2.72 -6.17 -20.72
N ARG A 55 4.01 -6.24 -20.38
CA ARG A 55 4.69 -7.51 -20.12
C ARG A 55 4.51 -7.98 -18.68
N VAL A 56 4.22 -9.26 -18.48
CA VAL A 56 4.21 -9.92 -17.16
C VAL A 56 5.37 -10.92 -17.10
N ARG A 57 6.31 -10.74 -16.17
CA ARG A 57 7.50 -11.59 -16.06
C ARG A 57 7.73 -12.04 -14.62
N LEU A 58 7.67 -13.35 -14.40
CA LEU A 58 8.19 -13.96 -13.18
C LEU A 58 9.72 -13.88 -13.21
N GLN A 59 10.32 -13.13 -12.28
CA GLN A 59 11.77 -13.09 -12.15
C GLN A 59 12.27 -14.23 -11.27
N ARG A 60 11.58 -14.47 -10.16
CA ARG A 60 11.79 -15.58 -9.22
C ARG A 60 10.53 -15.79 -8.38
N VAL A 61 10.44 -16.89 -7.64
CA VAL A 61 9.32 -17.15 -6.74
C VAL A 61 9.12 -15.97 -5.78
N GLY A 62 7.90 -15.43 -5.72
CA GLY A 62 7.55 -14.25 -4.92
C GLY A 62 8.01 -12.92 -5.51
N HIS A 63 8.41 -12.87 -6.79
CA HIS A 63 8.87 -11.66 -7.45
C HIS A 63 8.48 -11.64 -8.93
N VAL A 64 7.40 -10.92 -9.24
CA VAL A 64 6.84 -10.73 -10.58
C VAL A 64 6.98 -9.26 -10.96
N THR A 65 7.62 -8.99 -12.09
CA THR A 65 7.67 -7.65 -12.67
C THR A 65 6.61 -7.54 -13.75
N VAL A 66 5.79 -6.51 -13.64
CA VAL A 66 4.75 -6.16 -14.60
C VAL A 66 5.08 -4.80 -15.19
N THR A 67 5.12 -4.70 -16.51
CA THR A 67 5.25 -3.43 -17.22
C THR A 67 3.87 -2.93 -17.60
N LEU A 68 3.42 -1.83 -17.03
CA LEU A 68 2.20 -1.14 -17.43
C LEU A 68 2.49 -0.20 -18.59
N GLN A 69 1.54 -0.09 -19.51
CA GLN A 69 1.55 0.93 -20.57
C GLN A 69 0.46 1.94 -20.25
N LEU A 70 0.86 3.09 -19.72
CA LEU A 70 -0.04 4.11 -19.21
C LEU A 70 -0.14 5.30 -20.16
N ASP A 71 -1.26 6.00 -20.11
CA ASP A 71 -1.42 7.32 -20.73
C ASP A 71 -0.43 8.33 -20.11
N PRO A 72 0.26 9.17 -20.91
CA PRO A 72 1.12 10.26 -20.41
C PRO A 72 0.51 11.18 -19.36
N GLU A 73 -0.82 11.26 -19.28
CA GLU A 73 -1.54 12.07 -18.27
C GLU A 73 -1.43 11.51 -16.84
N VAL A 74 -1.17 10.21 -16.67
CA VAL A 74 -1.20 9.53 -15.36
C VAL A 74 0.19 9.04 -14.93
N ARG A 75 1.18 9.92 -14.99
CA ARG A 75 2.55 9.57 -14.60
C ARG A 75 2.66 9.21 -13.11
N PRO A 76 3.55 8.27 -12.74
CA PRO A 76 3.72 7.89 -11.35
C PRO A 76 4.45 8.96 -10.56
N HIS A 77 3.90 9.28 -9.40
CA HIS A 77 4.56 10.00 -8.33
C HIS A 77 5.27 9.00 -7.40
N LYS A 78 6.11 9.50 -6.48
CA LYS A 78 6.86 8.63 -5.54
C LYS A 78 5.99 7.75 -4.66
N ASP A 79 4.76 8.18 -4.40
CA ASP A 79 3.76 7.49 -3.59
C ASP A 79 2.74 6.69 -4.44
N ALA A 80 2.97 6.57 -5.74
CA ALA A 80 2.12 5.80 -6.65
C ALA A 80 1.95 4.35 -6.17
N ARG A 81 0.78 3.78 -6.44
CA ARG A 81 0.44 2.40 -6.08
C ARG A 81 -0.27 1.71 -7.24
N ALA A 82 -0.14 0.40 -7.27
CA ALA A 82 -0.85 -0.42 -8.23
C ALA A 82 -1.38 -1.66 -7.52
N THR A 83 -2.66 -1.95 -7.69
CA THR A 83 -3.33 -3.10 -7.07
C THR A 83 -3.89 -3.99 -8.16
N VAL A 84 -3.58 -5.29 -8.13
CA VAL A 84 -4.29 -6.26 -8.98
C VAL A 84 -5.61 -6.61 -8.32
N ALA A 85 -6.71 -6.33 -9.02
CA ALA A 85 -8.06 -6.55 -8.56
C ALA A 85 -8.87 -7.38 -9.57
N SER A 86 -9.94 -8.01 -9.08
CA SER A 86 -10.85 -8.78 -9.94
C SER A 86 -11.87 -7.86 -10.61
N ALA A 87 -11.94 -7.92 -11.94
CA ALA A 87 -12.92 -7.13 -12.70
C ALA A 87 -14.32 -7.75 -12.62
N ASP A 88 -14.39 -9.07 -12.48
CA ASP A 88 -15.63 -9.84 -12.35
C ASP A 88 -15.40 -11.16 -11.60
N PHE A 89 -16.50 -11.89 -11.38
CA PHE A 89 -16.51 -13.21 -10.72
C PHE A 89 -15.99 -14.34 -11.61
N LEU A 90 -15.82 -14.11 -12.92
CA LEU A 90 -15.32 -15.11 -13.87
C LEU A 90 -13.79 -15.15 -13.90
N GLY A 91 -13.15 -14.30 -13.09
CA GLY A 91 -11.71 -14.29 -12.90
C GLY A 91 -10.98 -13.30 -13.80
N ALA A 92 -11.68 -12.46 -14.57
CA ALA A 92 -11.03 -11.37 -15.28
C ALA A 92 -10.33 -10.44 -14.28
N LYS A 93 -9.16 -9.94 -14.65
CA LYS A 93 -8.32 -9.11 -13.79
C LYS A 93 -8.14 -7.72 -14.41
N TYR A 94 -7.85 -6.77 -13.55
CA TYR A 94 -7.39 -5.45 -13.97
C TYR A 94 -6.39 -4.92 -12.95
N VAL A 95 -5.62 -3.91 -13.36
CA VAL A 95 -4.79 -3.15 -12.43
C VAL A 95 -5.52 -1.87 -12.08
N ASP A 96 -5.83 -1.71 -10.80
CA ASP A 96 -6.22 -0.42 -10.24
C ASP A 96 -4.96 0.37 -9.92
N TYR A 97 -4.76 1.48 -10.62
CA TYR A 97 -3.55 2.28 -10.56
C TYR A 97 -3.86 3.63 -9.93
N ASP A 98 -3.15 3.93 -8.85
CA ASP A 98 -3.13 5.21 -8.19
C ASP A 98 -1.82 5.92 -8.56
N PRO A 99 -1.84 7.02 -9.33
CA PRO A 99 -0.63 7.74 -9.70
C PRO A 99 0.06 8.39 -8.49
N GLY A 100 -0.60 8.52 -7.33
CA GLY A 100 -0.08 9.25 -6.17
C GLY A 100 -0.25 10.76 -6.30
N LEU A 101 0.02 11.48 -5.20
CA LEU A 101 -0.15 12.93 -5.10
C LEU A 101 1.13 13.66 -4.67
N SER A 102 2.25 12.94 -4.48
CA SER A 102 3.52 13.54 -4.07
C SER A 102 4.03 14.56 -5.10
N ASP A 103 4.60 15.69 -4.68
CA ASP A 103 5.19 16.67 -5.61
C ASP A 103 6.37 16.10 -6.43
N THR A 104 6.89 14.93 -6.05
CA THR A 104 8.01 14.28 -6.73
C THR A 104 7.54 13.18 -7.67
N ILE A 105 7.86 13.34 -8.95
CA ILE A 105 7.68 12.30 -9.97
C ILE A 105 8.65 11.15 -9.73
N LEU A 106 8.17 9.92 -9.89
CA LEU A 106 8.99 8.71 -9.82
C LEU A 106 10.00 8.68 -10.98
N ALA A 107 11.25 8.30 -10.69
CA ALA A 107 12.27 8.18 -11.73
C ALA A 107 11.94 7.04 -12.71
N ALA A 108 12.28 7.20 -13.99
CA ALA A 108 11.91 6.25 -15.05
C ALA A 108 12.49 4.84 -14.88
N ASN A 109 13.55 4.69 -14.09
CA ASN A 109 14.20 3.42 -13.77
C ASN A 109 13.77 2.83 -12.42
N GLU A 110 12.90 3.53 -11.69
CA GLU A 110 12.38 3.09 -10.41
C GLU A 110 11.06 2.33 -10.63
N SER A 111 10.83 1.32 -9.79
CA SER A 111 9.64 0.49 -9.86
C SER A 111 8.70 0.79 -8.71
N ILE A 112 7.40 0.79 -9.00
CA ILE A 112 6.36 0.88 -7.99
C ILE A 112 6.19 -0.47 -7.31
N GLN A 113 5.91 -0.46 -6.00
CA GLN A 113 5.45 -1.68 -5.34
C GLN A 113 3.98 -1.90 -5.60
N GLY A 114 3.69 -3.06 -6.18
CA GLY A 114 2.35 -3.53 -6.45
C GLY A 114 1.80 -4.38 -5.30
N LEU A 115 0.51 -4.27 -5.07
CA LEU A 115 -0.25 -5.05 -4.09
C LEU A 115 -1.28 -5.94 -4.80
N THR A 116 -1.67 -7.00 -4.12
CA THR A 116 -2.85 -7.80 -4.50
C THR A 116 -3.88 -7.69 -3.39
N GLU A 117 -5.14 -7.98 -3.69
CA GLU A 117 -6.22 -8.01 -2.68
C GLU A 117 -5.86 -8.90 -1.47
N GLU A 118 -5.25 -10.07 -1.70
CA GLU A 118 -4.77 -10.99 -0.66
C GLU A 118 -3.72 -10.31 0.25
N GLN A 119 -2.72 -9.67 -0.36
CA GLN A 119 -1.66 -9.00 0.39
C GLN A 119 -2.17 -7.78 1.17
N PHE A 120 -3.19 -7.09 0.67
CA PHE A 120 -3.78 -5.97 1.38
C PHE A 120 -4.47 -6.42 2.67
N ALA A 121 -5.18 -7.55 2.62
CA ALA A 121 -5.78 -8.14 3.81
C ALA A 121 -4.73 -8.52 4.86
N ASP A 122 -3.61 -9.13 4.44
CA ASP A 122 -2.50 -9.47 5.33
C ASP A 122 -1.89 -8.22 6.01
N VAL A 123 -1.69 -7.14 5.25
CA VAL A 123 -1.15 -5.87 5.78
C VAL A 123 -2.12 -5.26 6.79
N ALA A 124 -3.42 -5.22 6.48
CA ALA A 124 -4.44 -4.69 7.38
C ALA A 124 -4.52 -5.48 8.69
N GLN A 125 -4.46 -6.81 8.61
CA GLN A 125 -4.44 -7.68 9.80
C GLN A 125 -3.17 -7.48 10.63
N GLY A 126 -2.00 -7.38 9.99
CA GLY A 126 -0.74 -7.11 10.68
C GLY A 126 -0.74 -5.77 11.41
N ALA A 127 -1.30 -4.73 10.79
CA ALA A 127 -1.48 -3.42 11.40
C ALA A 127 -2.45 -3.47 12.59
N ALA A 128 -3.59 -4.15 12.44
CA ALA A 128 -4.57 -4.32 13.53
C ALA A 128 -3.96 -5.06 14.73
N LYS A 129 -3.19 -6.11 14.48
CA LYS A 129 -2.48 -6.86 15.52
C LYS A 129 -1.47 -5.98 16.25
N SER A 130 -0.66 -5.23 15.51
CA SER A 130 0.32 -4.31 16.08
C SER A 130 -0.35 -3.24 16.97
N ALA A 131 -1.50 -2.71 16.53
CA ALA A 131 -2.29 -1.76 17.33
C ALA A 131 -2.85 -2.40 18.61
N GLN A 132 -3.35 -3.64 18.54
CA GLN A 132 -3.85 -4.36 19.72
C GLN A 132 -2.74 -4.65 20.73
N GLU A 133 -1.55 -5.03 20.26
CA GLU A 133 -0.38 -5.26 21.12
C GLU A 133 0.05 -3.96 21.81
N LEU A 134 0.05 -2.84 21.10
CA LEU A 134 0.30 -1.52 21.69
C LEU A 134 -0.73 -1.20 22.78
N ILE A 135 -2.03 -1.34 22.50
CA ILE A 135 -3.10 -1.09 23.49
C ILE A 135 -2.95 -2.01 24.71
N ALA A 136 -2.65 -3.29 24.50
CA ALA A 136 -2.47 -4.25 25.56
C ALA A 136 -1.24 -3.93 26.43
N ASN A 137 -0.13 -3.50 25.83
CA ASN A 137 1.08 -3.12 26.55
C ASN A 137 0.92 -1.81 27.31
N VAL A 138 0.23 -0.82 26.74
CA VAL A 138 -0.11 0.44 27.41
C VAL A 138 -1.00 0.18 28.63
N ASN A 139 -2.04 -0.64 28.50
CA ASN A 139 -2.91 -1.00 29.62
C ASN A 139 -2.19 -1.76 30.74
N LYS A 140 -1.19 -2.58 30.41
CA LYS A 140 -0.37 -3.29 31.40
C LYS A 140 0.60 -2.36 32.15
N GLY A 141 1.19 -1.38 31.45
CA GLY A 141 2.12 -0.42 32.06
C GLY A 141 1.43 0.63 32.92
N LEU A 142 0.17 0.97 32.63
CA LEU A 142 -0.64 1.92 33.38
C LEU A 142 -1.57 1.21 34.36
N ASN A 143 -1.03 0.34 35.22
CA ASN A 143 -1.84 -0.36 36.22
C ASN A 143 -2.03 0.54 37.46
N PRO A 144 -3.22 1.14 37.70
CA PRO A 144 -3.41 2.15 38.75
C PRO A 144 -3.13 1.60 40.16
N GLY A 145 -3.27 0.29 40.33
CA GLY A 145 -2.99 -0.39 41.61
C GLY A 145 -1.52 -0.35 42.02
N GLN A 146 -0.58 -0.35 41.06
CA GLN A 146 0.85 -0.24 41.37
C GLN A 146 1.26 1.20 41.67
N LEU A 147 0.74 2.17 40.91
CA LEU A 147 1.00 3.59 41.18
C LEU A 147 0.52 4.02 42.57
N ALA A 148 -0.69 3.60 42.97
CA ALA A 148 -1.22 3.93 44.30
C ALA A 148 -0.39 3.28 45.42
N SER A 149 0.08 2.04 45.21
CA SER A 149 0.96 1.32 46.13
C SER A 149 2.32 2.02 46.28
N ASP A 150 2.95 2.41 45.18
CA ASP A 150 4.28 3.02 45.18
C ASP A 150 4.26 4.43 45.77
N ILE A 151 3.20 5.20 45.51
CA ILE A 151 2.97 6.50 46.14
C ILE A 151 2.80 6.31 47.66
N HIS A 152 2.02 5.32 48.10
CA HIS A 152 1.82 5.05 49.52
C HIS A 152 3.11 4.56 50.22
N ALA A 153 3.87 3.67 49.58
CA ALA A 153 5.15 3.19 50.10
C ALA A 153 6.17 4.33 50.24
N THR A 154 6.22 5.22 49.24
CA THR A 154 7.07 6.42 49.25
C THR A 154 6.63 7.42 50.32
N LEU A 155 5.32 7.65 50.49
CA LEU A 155 4.76 8.48 51.55
C LEU A 155 5.13 7.96 52.94
N ILE A 156 5.01 6.65 53.16
CA ILE A 156 5.41 5.99 54.41
C ILE A 156 6.92 6.14 54.65
N ALA A 157 7.75 5.91 53.65
CA ALA A 157 9.21 6.07 53.78
C ALA A 157 9.59 7.52 54.13
N THR A 158 8.92 8.49 53.51
CA THR A 158 9.10 9.92 53.77
C THR A 158 8.65 10.30 55.18
N GLN A 159 7.50 9.79 55.63
CA GLN A 159 7.01 10.00 57.01
C GLN A 159 7.97 9.45 58.05
N ARG A 160 8.45 8.21 57.88
CA ARG A 160 9.43 7.60 58.78
C ARG A 160 10.73 8.39 58.85
N GLY A 161 11.18 8.95 57.72
CA GLY A 161 12.36 9.81 57.67
C GLY A 161 12.19 11.11 58.47
N MET A 162 11.04 11.79 58.32
CA MET A 162 10.73 12.99 59.09
C MET A 162 10.61 12.73 60.60
N GLU A 163 10.03 11.60 61.00
CA GLU A 163 9.97 11.20 62.40
C GLU A 163 11.36 10.95 62.99
N ALA A 164 12.25 10.28 62.26
CA ALA A 164 13.62 10.04 62.69
C ALA A 164 14.42 11.34 62.86
N LEU A 165 14.25 12.30 61.94
CA LEU A 165 14.86 13.64 62.02
C LEU A 165 14.34 14.43 63.23
N THR A 166 13.03 14.36 63.49
CA THR A 166 12.40 15.05 64.63
C THR A 166 12.87 14.48 65.97
N LYS A 167 13.04 13.15 66.05
CA LYS A 167 13.52 12.46 67.25
C LYS A 167 15.01 12.69 67.51
N ALA A 168 15.82 12.81 66.46
CA ALA A 168 17.24 13.14 66.55
C ALA A 168 17.47 14.61 66.97
N THR A 169 16.59 15.53 66.57
CA THR A 169 16.71 16.97 66.88
C THR A 169 16.22 17.30 68.30
N ASN A 170 15.36 16.46 68.90
CA ASN A 170 14.86 16.60 70.28
C ASN A 170 15.54 15.66 71.30
N GLY A 171 16.73 15.13 70.99
CA GLY A 171 17.53 14.34 71.94
C GLY A 171 18.01 15.18 73.13
N PRO A 172 18.12 14.62 74.34
CA PRO A 172 18.21 15.38 75.59
C PRO A 172 19.51 16.20 75.67
N VAL A 173 19.38 17.47 76.03
CA VAL A 173 20.46 18.29 76.59
C VAL A 173 20.86 17.82 77.99
#